data_AF-A0A2A5BZE4-F1
#
_entry.id   AF-A0A2A5BZE4-F1
#
_cell.length_a   1.000
_cell.length_b   1.000
_cell.length_c   1.000
_cell.angle_alpha   90.00
_cell.angle_beta   90.00
_cell.angle_gamma   90.00
#
_symmetry.space_group_name_H-M   'P 1'
#
loop_
_entity.id
_entity.type
_entity.pdbx_description
1 polymer ?
#
loop_
_entity_poly.entity_id
_entity_poly.type
_entity_poly.pdbx_seq_one_letter_code
_entity_poly.pdbx_strand_id
1 'polypeptide(L)'
;MKFELISCQEKASKRASIRSDSYVFPASDGSTVCYHQPLYEQPFPRLQEAIYKGNSLSKLKGRYYKIESNGGYLHQYYPAVEYYKIAHRMIRDNIHTIKFSLDEIGKSQQAIESIYKTKDEKLPRGQTKLSFDREIYQLRSNIFTFVFSVRATLDTIASLFQTIYGPQIGQHISFNGFMKYITGNKSIIEDSIMREFISTKMEWFVLLKDVRDYLAHFGSIHFTIKENELGVLSIEIFKDIEVNNFIQTVHNGFQELIEFLDRHCANVVKSA
;
A
#
# COMPACT_ATOMS: atom_id res chain seq x y z
N MET A 1 -5.93 -2.85 14.19
CA MET A 1 -7.26 -2.90 13.54
C MET A 1 -7.68 -4.36 13.52
N LYS A 2 -8.93 -4.66 13.83
CA LYS A 2 -9.52 -5.98 13.65
C LYS A 2 -10.16 -6.04 12.27
N PHE A 3 -9.83 -7.08 11.53
CA PHE A 3 -10.45 -7.42 10.25
C PHE A 3 -10.82 -8.89 10.39
N GLU A 4 -12.11 -9.21 10.33
CA GLU A 4 -12.65 -10.54 10.67
C GLU A 4 -13.68 -11.01 9.64
N LEU A 5 -13.54 -12.22 9.09
CA LEU A 5 -14.55 -12.85 8.24
C LEU A 5 -15.52 -13.69 9.10
N ILE A 6 -16.78 -13.27 9.16
CA ILE A 6 -17.80 -13.81 10.07
C ILE A 6 -18.93 -14.45 9.26
N SER A 7 -19.35 -15.66 9.65
CA SER A 7 -20.38 -16.45 8.95
C SER A 7 -21.83 -16.09 9.31
N CYS A 8 -22.07 -14.92 9.91
CA CYS A 8 -23.38 -14.50 10.42
C CYS A 8 -23.45 -12.97 10.48
N GLN A 9 -24.52 -12.40 9.93
CA GLN A 9 -24.71 -10.95 9.90
C GLN A 9 -24.86 -10.34 11.29
N GLU A 10 -25.65 -10.96 12.17
CA GLU A 10 -25.89 -10.45 13.54
C GLU A 10 -24.59 -10.37 14.35
N LYS A 11 -23.70 -11.36 14.18
CA LYS A 11 -22.37 -11.33 14.82
C LYS A 11 -21.48 -10.24 14.21
N ALA A 12 -21.57 -10.01 12.90
CA ALA A 12 -20.78 -8.99 12.21
C ALA A 12 -21.24 -7.56 12.53
N SER A 13 -22.54 -7.34 12.74
CA SER A 13 -23.11 -6.03 13.06
C SER A 13 -22.92 -5.63 14.53
N LYS A 14 -22.62 -6.59 15.41
CA LYS A 14 -22.41 -6.34 16.83
C LYS A 14 -21.06 -5.63 17.06
N ARG A 15 -21.12 -4.38 17.51
CA ARG A 15 -19.96 -3.65 18.05
C ARG A 15 -19.39 -4.39 19.26
N ALA A 16 -18.07 -4.38 19.41
CA ALA A 16 -17.48 -4.76 20.69
C ALA A 16 -18.05 -3.88 21.81
N SER A 17 -18.10 -4.41 23.04
CA SER A 17 -18.57 -3.66 24.21
C SER A 17 -17.88 -2.31 24.26
N ILE A 18 -18.69 -1.25 24.22
CA ILE A 18 -18.26 0.15 24.20
C ILE A 18 -17.34 0.39 25.40
N ARG A 19 -16.16 0.97 25.17
CA ARG A 19 -15.40 1.59 26.26
C ARG A 19 -16.31 2.65 26.89
N SER A 20 -16.50 2.62 28.20
CA SER A 20 -17.31 3.59 28.94
C SER A 20 -16.98 5.05 28.59
N ASP A 21 -15.74 5.32 28.16
CA ASP A 21 -15.20 6.66 27.90
C ASP A 21 -14.88 6.91 26.40
N SER A 22 -15.76 6.50 25.48
CA SER A 22 -15.55 6.80 24.05
C SER A 22 -15.71 8.30 23.78
N TYR A 23 -14.69 8.93 23.19
CA TYR A 23 -14.78 10.32 22.74
C TYR A 23 -15.76 10.47 21.57
N VAL A 24 -16.71 11.40 21.67
CA VAL A 24 -17.65 11.72 20.60
C VAL A 24 -17.05 12.87 19.77
N PHE A 25 -16.96 12.68 18.45
CA PHE A 25 -16.56 13.72 17.51
C PHE A 25 -17.81 14.42 16.95
N PRO A 26 -18.27 15.55 17.53
CA PRO A 26 -19.43 16.26 17.00
C PRO A 26 -19.10 16.83 15.62
N ALA A 27 -19.98 16.60 14.65
CA ALA A 27 -19.92 17.23 13.34
C ALA A 27 -21.11 18.21 13.24
N SER A 28 -20.89 19.35 12.58
CA SER A 28 -21.97 20.28 12.27
C SER A 28 -22.92 19.67 11.25
N ASP A 29 -24.22 19.91 11.42
CA ASP A 29 -25.21 19.55 10.42
C ASP A 29 -24.94 20.28 9.09
N GLY A 30 -25.14 19.60 7.97
CA GLY A 30 -24.91 20.14 6.64
C GLY A 30 -25.28 19.16 5.54
N SER A 31 -25.32 19.65 4.30
CA SER A 31 -25.54 18.79 3.13
C SER A 31 -24.24 18.13 2.68
N THR A 32 -24.33 16.87 2.25
CA THR A 32 -23.21 16.18 1.61
C THR A 32 -22.93 16.84 0.26
N VAL A 33 -21.71 17.33 0.07
CA VAL A 33 -21.23 17.79 -1.25
C VAL A 33 -20.72 16.59 -2.04
N CYS A 34 -21.24 16.44 -3.26
CA CYS A 34 -20.72 15.45 -4.20
C CYS A 34 -19.46 16.00 -4.87
N TYR A 35 -18.39 15.20 -4.93
CA TYR A 35 -17.19 15.52 -5.70
C TYR A 35 -16.90 14.39 -6.68
N HIS A 36 -16.35 14.76 -7.84
CA HIS A 36 -15.91 13.80 -8.83
C HIS A 36 -14.45 13.41 -8.56
N GLN A 37 -14.20 12.10 -8.53
CA GLN A 37 -12.85 11.55 -8.56
C GLN A 37 -12.67 10.84 -9.90
N PRO A 38 -11.57 11.10 -10.63
CA PRO A 38 -11.37 10.52 -11.96
C PRO A 38 -11.40 8.99 -11.94
N LEU A 39 -11.88 8.40 -13.04
CA LEU A 39 -11.84 6.96 -13.24
C LEU A 39 -10.40 6.54 -13.54
N TYR A 40 -9.70 6.03 -12.53
CA TYR A 40 -8.36 5.49 -12.71
C TYR A 40 -8.36 4.13 -13.41
N GLU A 41 -7.20 3.77 -13.96
CA GLU A 41 -6.93 2.49 -14.60
C GLU A 41 -7.22 1.30 -13.68
N GLN A 42 -7.84 0.25 -14.21
CA GLN A 42 -8.20 -0.93 -13.43
C GLN A 42 -6.94 -1.76 -13.10
N PRO A 43 -6.68 -2.10 -11.82
CA PRO A 43 -5.43 -2.73 -11.42
C PRO A 43 -5.33 -4.22 -11.75
N PHE A 44 -6.45 -4.93 -11.82
CA PHE A 44 -6.48 -6.35 -12.16
C PHE A 44 -7.62 -6.68 -13.13
N PRO A 45 -7.52 -6.26 -14.40
CA PRO A 45 -8.60 -6.44 -15.37
C PRO A 45 -8.94 -7.93 -15.59
N ARG A 46 -7.93 -8.82 -15.67
CA ARG A 46 -8.14 -10.25 -15.92
C ARG A 46 -8.70 -10.97 -14.70
N LEU A 47 -8.16 -10.67 -13.52
CA LEU A 47 -8.65 -11.24 -12.26
C LEU A 47 -10.09 -10.79 -12.00
N GLN A 48 -10.39 -9.53 -12.25
CA GLN A 48 -11.73 -8.99 -12.09
C GLN A 48 -12.74 -9.69 -12.98
N GLU A 49 -12.41 -9.85 -14.25
CA GLU A 49 -13.25 -10.60 -15.19
C GLU A 49 -13.44 -12.05 -14.72
N ALA A 50 -12.37 -12.72 -14.30
CA ALA A 50 -12.42 -14.10 -13.80
C ALA A 50 -13.33 -14.24 -12.57
N ILE A 51 -13.24 -13.30 -11.61
CA ILE A 51 -14.07 -13.32 -10.39
C ILE A 51 -15.55 -13.12 -10.71
N TYR A 52 -15.89 -12.20 -11.63
CA TYR A 52 -17.29 -11.94 -12.00
C TYR A 52 -17.91 -13.07 -12.83
N LYS A 53 -17.12 -13.73 -13.67
CA LYS A 53 -17.60 -14.86 -14.49
C LYS A 53 -17.56 -16.20 -13.75
N GLY A 54 -16.69 -16.33 -12.75
CA GLY A 54 -16.49 -17.55 -11.99
C GLY A 54 -17.40 -17.70 -10.77
N ASN A 55 -17.15 -18.76 -10.00
CA ASN A 55 -17.91 -19.08 -8.79
C ASN A 55 -17.26 -18.58 -7.49
N SER A 56 -16.16 -17.82 -7.56
CA SER A 56 -15.44 -17.35 -6.38
C SER A 56 -16.32 -16.59 -5.38
N LEU A 57 -17.21 -15.72 -5.86
CA LEU A 57 -18.10 -14.95 -4.97
C LEU A 57 -19.15 -15.83 -4.29
N SER A 58 -19.61 -16.92 -4.93
CA SER A 58 -20.61 -17.80 -4.32
C SER A 58 -20.04 -18.53 -3.09
N LYS A 59 -18.74 -18.83 -3.08
CA LYS A 59 -18.00 -19.42 -1.93
C LYS A 59 -18.01 -18.50 -0.69
N LEU A 60 -18.28 -17.20 -0.86
CA LEU A 60 -18.35 -16.20 0.20
C LEU A 60 -19.78 -15.82 0.62
N LYS A 61 -20.81 -16.44 0.02
CA LYS A 61 -22.21 -16.15 0.34
C LYS A 61 -22.51 -16.41 1.82
N GLY A 62 -23.25 -15.50 2.45
CA GLY A 62 -23.60 -15.57 3.88
C GLY A 62 -22.46 -15.21 4.84
N ARG A 63 -21.30 -14.78 4.32
CA ARG A 63 -20.18 -14.29 5.12
C ARG A 63 -20.06 -12.77 5.04
N TYR A 64 -19.49 -12.18 6.08
CA TYR A 64 -19.38 -10.73 6.26
C TYR A 64 -17.99 -10.39 6.76
N TYR A 65 -17.36 -9.38 6.18
CA TYR A 65 -16.17 -8.78 6.77
C TYR A 65 -16.58 -7.77 7.80
N LYS A 66 -16.07 -7.91 9.02
CA LYS A 66 -16.13 -6.92 10.08
C LYS A 66 -14.80 -6.19 10.17
N ILE A 67 -14.84 -4.86 10.07
CA ILE A 67 -13.68 -3.97 10.20
C ILE A 67 -13.91 -3.11 11.44
N GLU A 68 -13.02 -3.24 12.42
CA GLU A 68 -13.15 -2.54 13.70
C GLU A 68 -11.78 -1.98 14.12
N SER A 69 -11.72 -0.69 14.45
CA SER A 69 -10.51 -0.12 15.05
C SER A 69 -10.26 -0.70 16.44
N ASN A 70 -9.00 -0.80 16.87
CA ASN A 70 -8.68 -1.34 18.21
C ASN A 70 -9.32 -0.53 19.34
N GLY A 71 -9.54 0.77 19.14
CA GLY A 71 -10.22 1.65 20.07
C GLY A 71 -11.75 1.68 19.96
N GLY A 72 -12.35 0.96 19.01
CA GLY A 72 -13.80 0.89 18.80
C GLY A 72 -14.44 2.10 18.10
N TYR A 73 -13.66 3.14 17.75
CA TYR A 73 -14.14 4.35 17.06
C TYR A 73 -14.67 4.09 15.66
N LEU A 74 -13.97 3.23 14.91
CA LEU A 74 -14.40 2.78 13.59
C LEU A 74 -15.00 1.38 13.71
N HIS A 75 -16.20 1.23 13.18
CA HIS A 75 -16.88 -0.05 13.05
C HIS A 75 -17.72 -0.07 11.77
N GLN A 76 -17.38 -0.97 10.86
CA GLN A 76 -18.11 -1.22 9.62
C GLN A 76 -18.18 -2.72 9.38
N TYR A 77 -19.24 -3.16 8.71
CA TYR A 77 -19.32 -4.52 8.22
C TYR A 77 -19.91 -4.55 6.81
N TYR A 78 -19.42 -5.47 5.99
CA TYR A 78 -19.80 -5.60 4.59
C TYR A 78 -20.06 -7.06 4.25
N PRO A 79 -21.06 -7.39 3.40
CA PRO A 79 -21.13 -8.71 2.79
C PRO A 79 -19.81 -9.03 2.11
N ALA A 80 -19.26 -10.23 2.33
CA ALA A 80 -17.95 -10.60 1.80
C ALA A 80 -17.93 -10.60 0.26
N VAL A 81 -19.08 -10.89 -0.37
CA VAL A 81 -19.29 -10.81 -1.82
C VAL A 81 -19.20 -9.38 -2.37
N GLU A 82 -19.52 -8.37 -1.55
CA GLU A 82 -19.46 -6.95 -1.92
C GLU A 82 -18.10 -6.33 -1.58
N TYR A 83 -17.45 -6.83 -0.53
CA TYR A 83 -16.15 -6.33 -0.09
C TYR A 83 -15.08 -6.39 -1.18
N TYR A 84 -15.13 -7.40 -2.05
CA TYR A 84 -14.26 -7.51 -3.22
C TYR A 84 -14.27 -6.22 -4.08
N LYS A 85 -15.44 -5.61 -4.31
CA LYS A 85 -15.59 -4.37 -5.08
C LYS A 85 -14.94 -3.18 -4.37
N ILE A 86 -15.11 -3.14 -3.05
CA ILE A 86 -14.52 -2.10 -2.19
C ILE A 86 -12.99 -2.21 -2.22
N ALA A 87 -12.45 -3.42 -2.01
CA ALA A 87 -11.02 -3.68 -2.05
C ALA A 87 -10.40 -3.35 -3.42
N HIS A 88 -11.06 -3.71 -4.52
CA HIS A 88 -10.62 -3.32 -5.88
C HIS A 88 -10.54 -1.81 -6.05
N ARG A 89 -11.57 -1.08 -5.60
CA ARG A 89 -11.57 0.38 -5.64
C ARG A 89 -10.44 0.97 -4.80
N MET A 90 -10.23 0.47 -3.59
CA MET A 90 -9.14 0.93 -2.72
C MET A 90 -7.75 0.69 -3.33
N ILE A 91 -7.53 -0.48 -3.94
CA ILE A 91 -6.27 -0.79 -4.61
C ILE A 91 -6.03 0.15 -5.78
N ARG A 92 -7.06 0.38 -6.59
CA ARG A 92 -7.02 1.34 -7.70
C ARG A 92 -6.67 2.75 -7.23
N ASP A 93 -7.36 3.23 -6.21
CA ASP A 93 -7.18 4.59 -5.68
C ASP A 93 -5.75 4.74 -5.10
N ASN A 94 -5.25 3.72 -4.39
CA ASN A 94 -3.86 3.71 -3.89
C ASN A 94 -2.82 3.64 -5.01
N ILE A 95 -3.04 2.88 -6.09
CA ILE A 95 -2.14 2.85 -7.25
C ILE A 95 -2.03 4.23 -7.89
N HIS A 96 -3.14 4.96 -7.97
CA HIS A 96 -3.09 6.34 -8.41
C HIS A 96 -2.29 7.23 -7.46
N THR A 97 -2.48 7.10 -6.14
CA THR A 97 -1.67 7.82 -5.15
C THR A 97 -0.18 7.48 -5.27
N ILE A 98 0.17 6.24 -5.56
CA ILE A 98 1.56 5.82 -5.82
C ILE A 98 2.09 6.55 -7.05
N LYS A 99 1.39 6.52 -8.18
CA LYS A 99 1.79 7.25 -9.41
C LYS A 99 1.99 8.75 -9.13
N PHE A 100 1.03 9.38 -8.46
CA PHE A 100 1.13 10.78 -8.07
C PHE A 100 2.34 11.08 -7.18
N SER A 101 2.60 10.23 -6.17
CA SER A 101 3.75 10.40 -5.29
C SER A 101 5.09 10.27 -6.01
N LEU A 102 5.19 9.40 -7.03
CA LEU A 102 6.39 9.25 -7.86
C LEU A 102 6.67 10.53 -8.66
N ASP A 103 5.64 11.08 -9.31
CA ASP A 103 5.75 12.33 -10.07
C ASP A 103 6.20 13.48 -9.16
N GLU A 104 5.63 13.59 -7.96
CA GLU A 104 5.97 14.63 -7.00
C GLU A 104 7.36 14.44 -6.36
N ILE A 105 7.84 13.20 -6.20
CA ILE A 105 9.24 12.91 -5.84
C ILE A 105 10.18 13.45 -6.92
N GLY A 106 9.92 13.10 -8.19
CA GLY A 106 10.73 13.55 -9.32
C GLY A 106 10.79 15.08 -9.44
N LYS A 107 9.65 15.77 -9.30
CA LYS A 107 9.59 17.24 -9.27
C LYS A 107 10.41 17.83 -8.13
N SER A 108 10.33 17.23 -6.94
CA SER A 108 11.08 17.71 -5.77
C SER A 108 12.59 17.56 -5.96
N GLN A 109 13.04 16.45 -6.54
CA GLN A 109 14.45 16.22 -6.84
C GLN A 109 14.97 17.18 -7.92
N GLN A 110 14.20 17.40 -8.99
CA GLN A 110 14.53 18.38 -10.03
C GLN A 110 14.62 19.81 -9.47
N ALA A 111 13.74 20.18 -8.53
CA ALA A 111 13.80 21.48 -7.87
C ALA A 111 15.08 21.64 -7.03
N ILE A 112 15.48 20.60 -6.28
CA ILE A 112 16.74 20.59 -5.52
C ILE A 112 17.94 20.77 -6.47
N GLU A 113 17.97 20.01 -7.57
CA GLU A 113 19.03 20.11 -8.57
C GLU A 113 19.08 21.48 -9.25
N SER A 114 17.92 22.07 -9.54
CA SER A 114 17.83 23.42 -10.12
C SER A 114 18.38 24.47 -9.14
N ILE A 115 18.01 24.41 -7.86
CA ILE A 115 18.53 25.31 -6.82
C ILE A 115 20.06 25.18 -6.72
N TYR A 116 20.56 23.95 -6.76
CA TYR A 116 21.99 23.67 -6.72
C TYR A 116 22.75 24.31 -7.89
N LYS A 117 22.24 24.14 -9.12
CA LYS A 117 22.90 24.66 -10.33
C LYS A 117 22.81 26.18 -10.48
N THR A 118 21.80 26.82 -9.90
CA THR A 118 21.50 28.24 -10.14
C THR A 118 21.95 29.19 -9.04
N LYS A 119 22.25 28.69 -7.83
CA LYS A 119 22.70 29.53 -6.72
C LYS A 119 24.23 29.55 -6.61
N ASP A 120 24.80 30.75 -6.76
CA ASP A 120 26.24 31.03 -6.62
C ASP A 120 26.58 31.81 -5.34
N GLU A 121 25.69 31.80 -4.35
CA GLU A 121 25.94 32.51 -3.09
C GLU A 121 26.96 31.72 -2.26
N LYS A 122 28.20 32.23 -2.15
CA LYS A 122 29.27 31.61 -1.36
C LYS A 122 29.35 32.21 0.04
N LEU A 123 29.34 31.36 1.07
CA LEU A 123 29.64 31.71 2.45
C LEU A 123 31.10 32.16 2.60
N PRO A 124 31.43 32.91 3.66
CA PRO A 124 32.82 33.14 4.04
C PRO A 124 33.53 31.78 4.19
N ARG A 125 34.66 31.58 3.49
CA ARG A 125 35.39 30.30 3.25
C ARG A 125 35.03 29.53 1.98
N GLY A 126 34.16 30.06 1.12
CA GLY A 126 33.95 29.55 -0.25
C GLY A 126 32.92 28.42 -0.38
N GLN A 127 32.25 28.03 0.69
CA GLN A 127 31.18 27.01 0.67
C GLN A 127 29.87 27.63 0.14
N THR A 128 29.20 27.00 -0.83
CA THR A 128 27.92 27.48 -1.34
C THR A 128 26.84 27.44 -0.26
N LYS A 129 26.14 28.55 -0.04
CA LYS A 129 24.96 28.63 0.83
C LYS A 129 23.75 28.11 0.07
N LEU A 130 23.33 26.91 0.41
CA LEU A 130 22.15 26.28 -0.17
C LEU A 130 21.07 26.14 0.91
N SER A 131 19.85 26.55 0.59
CA SER A 131 18.65 26.28 1.39
C SER A 131 17.66 25.57 0.49
N PHE A 132 17.19 24.41 0.97
CA PHE A 132 16.28 23.49 0.30
C PHE A 132 15.05 23.21 1.18
N ASP A 133 14.72 24.11 2.12
CA ASP A 133 13.82 23.79 3.21
C ASP A 133 12.49 23.23 2.70
N ARG A 134 11.82 23.96 1.81
CA ARG A 134 10.54 23.55 1.23
C ARG A 134 10.66 22.25 0.43
N GLU A 135 11.67 22.15 -0.42
CA GLU A 135 11.87 21.04 -1.34
C GLU A 135 12.19 19.73 -0.59
N ILE A 136 12.95 19.83 0.51
CA ILE A 136 13.26 18.69 1.38
C ILE A 136 12.03 18.24 2.18
N TYR A 137 11.21 19.17 2.68
CA TYR A 137 9.94 18.80 3.32
C TYR A 137 8.98 18.14 2.34
N GLN A 138 8.89 18.65 1.11
CA GLN A 138 8.04 18.07 0.07
C GLN A 138 8.54 16.68 -0.33
N LEU A 139 9.84 16.52 -0.59
CA LEU A 139 10.45 15.23 -0.90
C LEU A 139 10.20 14.21 0.22
N ARG A 140 10.36 14.61 1.48
CA ARG A 140 10.04 13.78 2.65
C ARG A 140 8.58 13.32 2.62
N SER A 141 7.64 14.26 2.50
CA SER A 141 6.20 13.97 2.49
C SER A 141 5.81 13.01 1.37
N ASN A 142 6.38 13.21 0.17
CA ASN A 142 6.09 12.38 -0.99
C ASN A 142 6.66 10.96 -0.84
N ILE A 143 7.86 10.79 -0.27
CA ILE A 143 8.44 9.47 0.03
C ILE A 143 7.59 8.73 1.08
N PHE A 144 7.14 9.42 2.13
CA PHE A 144 6.20 8.85 3.10
C PHE A 144 4.93 8.38 2.40
N THR A 145 4.33 9.23 1.57
CA THR A 145 3.13 8.89 0.81
C THR A 145 3.36 7.64 -0.04
N PHE A 146 4.45 7.58 -0.81
CA PHE A 146 4.81 6.41 -1.62
C PHE A 146 4.90 5.13 -0.77
N VAL A 147 5.72 5.14 0.29
CA VAL A 147 5.99 3.96 1.13
C VAL A 147 4.70 3.44 1.78
N PHE A 148 3.91 4.33 2.37
CA PHE A 148 2.68 3.96 3.05
C PHE A 148 1.58 3.53 2.07
N SER A 149 1.47 4.16 0.89
CA SER A 149 0.50 3.76 -0.13
C SER A 149 0.83 2.40 -0.73
N VAL A 150 2.10 2.09 -1.04
CA VAL A 150 2.48 0.74 -1.50
C VAL A 150 2.15 -0.30 -0.42
N ARG A 151 2.54 -0.04 0.84
CA ARG A 151 2.26 -0.96 1.96
C ARG A 151 0.77 -1.20 2.17
N ALA A 152 -0.04 -0.15 2.17
CA ALA A 152 -1.49 -0.22 2.34
C ALA A 152 -2.17 -0.97 1.18
N THR A 153 -1.66 -0.80 -0.05
CA THR A 153 -2.13 -1.54 -1.22
C THR A 153 -1.90 -3.03 -1.05
N LEU A 154 -0.71 -3.43 -0.61
CA LEU A 154 -0.38 -4.84 -0.36
C LEU A 154 -1.28 -5.47 0.72
N ASP A 155 -1.57 -4.75 1.81
CA ASP A 155 -2.51 -5.25 2.82
C ASP A 155 -3.94 -5.39 2.29
N THR A 156 -4.35 -4.48 1.42
CA THR A 156 -5.65 -4.58 0.74
C THR A 156 -5.66 -5.77 -0.23
N ILE A 157 -4.57 -6.02 -0.96
CA ILE A 157 -4.41 -7.22 -1.81
C ILE A 157 -4.50 -8.50 -0.97
N ALA A 158 -3.90 -8.53 0.22
CA ALA A 158 -3.93 -9.71 1.09
C ALA A 158 -5.36 -10.14 1.44
N SER A 159 -6.28 -9.16 1.56
CA SER A 159 -7.69 -9.41 1.81
C SER A 159 -8.42 -10.08 0.63
N LEU A 160 -7.91 -9.97 -0.59
CA LEU A 160 -8.50 -10.57 -1.79
C LEU A 160 -8.27 -12.09 -1.87
N PHE A 161 -7.27 -12.64 -1.18
CA PHE A 161 -6.94 -14.06 -1.31
C PHE A 161 -8.06 -15.00 -0.85
N GLN A 162 -8.93 -14.57 0.08
CA GLN A 162 -10.12 -15.36 0.44
C GLN A 162 -11.15 -15.41 -0.70
N THR A 163 -11.20 -14.39 -1.55
CA THR A 163 -12.01 -14.42 -2.78
C THR A 163 -11.37 -15.31 -3.84
N ILE A 164 -10.04 -15.31 -3.93
CA ILE A 164 -9.29 -16.08 -4.93
C ILE A 164 -9.31 -17.58 -4.59
N TYR A 165 -8.84 -17.95 -3.41
CA TYR A 165 -8.67 -19.35 -3.01
C TYR A 165 -9.85 -19.89 -2.18
N GLY A 166 -10.74 -19.02 -1.69
CA GLY A 166 -11.87 -19.40 -0.84
C GLY A 166 -11.62 -19.14 0.65
N PRO A 167 -12.68 -19.23 1.49
CA PRO A 167 -12.62 -18.85 2.90
C PRO A 167 -11.75 -19.76 3.78
N GLN A 168 -11.44 -20.97 3.32
CA GLN A 168 -10.69 -21.98 4.07
C GLN A 168 -9.22 -21.58 4.33
N ILE A 169 -8.66 -20.66 3.53
CA ILE A 169 -7.26 -20.25 3.70
C ILE A 169 -7.02 -19.43 4.97
N GLY A 170 -8.08 -19.13 5.72
CA GLY A 170 -8.02 -18.21 6.84
C GLY A 170 -7.95 -16.76 6.38
N GLN A 171 -7.82 -15.84 7.33
CA GLN A 171 -7.81 -14.42 7.04
C GLN A 171 -6.41 -13.85 7.15
N HIS A 172 -6.04 -13.04 6.18
CA HIS A 172 -4.76 -12.36 6.16
C HIS A 172 -4.97 -10.86 6.26
N ILE A 173 -4.82 -10.34 7.47
CA ILE A 173 -4.90 -8.90 7.77
C ILE A 173 -3.70 -8.12 7.22
N SER A 174 -2.67 -8.82 6.74
CA SER A 174 -1.51 -8.19 6.13
C SER A 174 -0.88 -9.07 5.05
N PHE A 175 -0.23 -8.44 4.08
CA PHE A 175 0.50 -9.14 3.02
C PHE A 175 1.66 -9.97 3.57
N ASN A 176 2.38 -9.44 4.57
CA ASN A 176 3.41 -10.20 5.29
C ASN A 176 2.84 -11.47 5.93
N GLY A 177 1.63 -11.36 6.51
CA GLY A 177 0.92 -12.52 7.08
C GLY A 177 0.58 -13.56 6.02
N PHE A 178 0.13 -13.12 4.84
CA PHE A 178 -0.10 -14.01 3.71
C PHE A 178 1.19 -14.69 3.21
N MET A 179 2.28 -13.93 3.02
CA MET A 179 3.57 -14.48 2.58
C MET A 179 4.07 -15.58 3.51
N LYS A 180 4.06 -15.32 4.83
CA LYS A 180 4.46 -16.32 5.84
C LYS A 180 3.55 -17.53 5.85
N TYR A 181 2.26 -17.34 5.59
CA TYR A 181 1.32 -18.43 5.51
C TYR A 181 1.66 -19.31 4.31
N ILE A 182 1.69 -18.74 3.09
CA ILE A 182 1.82 -19.50 1.85
C ILE A 182 3.15 -20.24 1.71
N THR A 183 4.25 -19.67 2.21
CA THR A 183 5.56 -20.33 2.23
C THR A 183 5.73 -21.28 3.42
N GLY A 184 4.81 -21.25 4.40
CA GLY A 184 4.86 -22.08 5.59
C GLY A 184 4.31 -23.49 5.39
N ASN A 185 4.74 -24.41 6.27
CA ASN A 185 4.31 -25.81 6.28
C ASN A 185 2.81 -26.00 6.60
N LYS A 186 2.14 -24.95 7.10
CA LYS A 186 0.71 -24.98 7.46
C LYS A 186 -0.20 -24.46 6.36
N SER A 187 0.34 -24.05 5.21
CA SER A 187 -0.46 -23.60 4.08
C SER A 187 -1.22 -24.75 3.45
N ILE A 188 -2.55 -24.61 3.37
CA ILE A 188 -3.41 -25.53 2.61
C ILE A 188 -3.52 -25.14 1.12
N ILE A 189 -2.86 -24.05 0.70
CA ILE A 189 -2.86 -23.60 -0.70
C ILE A 189 -1.82 -24.43 -1.47
N GLU A 190 -2.27 -25.32 -2.35
CA GLU A 190 -1.43 -26.14 -3.24
C GLU A 190 -1.03 -25.40 -4.54
N ASP A 191 -0.63 -24.14 -4.40
CA ASP A 191 -0.26 -23.27 -5.53
C ASP A 191 1.26 -23.10 -5.57
N SER A 192 1.94 -23.99 -6.30
CA SER A 192 3.40 -23.99 -6.43
C SER A 192 3.92 -22.73 -7.11
N ILE A 193 3.21 -22.21 -8.10
CA ILE A 193 3.60 -21.02 -8.87
C ILE A 193 3.57 -19.78 -7.95
N MET A 194 2.52 -19.61 -7.15
CA MET A 194 2.44 -18.53 -6.16
C MET A 194 3.54 -18.66 -5.10
N ARG A 195 3.78 -19.88 -4.59
CA ARG A 195 4.85 -20.13 -3.60
C ARG A 195 6.22 -19.78 -4.15
N GLU A 196 6.53 -20.16 -5.38
CA GLU A 196 7.79 -19.86 -6.05
C GLU A 196 7.97 -18.35 -6.25
N PHE A 197 6.94 -17.67 -6.77
CA PHE A 197 6.99 -16.22 -6.97
C PHE A 197 7.26 -15.49 -5.65
N ILE A 198 6.48 -15.80 -4.60
CA ILE A 198 6.64 -15.17 -3.28
C ILE A 198 8.02 -15.43 -2.68
N SER A 199 8.61 -16.59 -2.92
CA SER A 199 9.92 -16.96 -2.37
C SER A 199 11.10 -16.33 -3.10
N THR A 200 10.94 -15.99 -4.38
CA THR A 200 12.05 -15.57 -5.26
C THR A 200 12.00 -14.09 -5.68
N LYS A 201 10.81 -13.48 -5.68
CA LYS A 201 10.59 -12.14 -6.27
C LYS A 201 10.26 -11.05 -5.26
N MET A 202 10.35 -11.32 -3.96
CA MET A 202 9.82 -10.43 -2.91
C MET A 202 10.87 -9.68 -2.09
N GLU A 203 12.13 -9.63 -2.51
CA GLU A 203 13.19 -8.91 -1.77
C GLU A 203 12.89 -7.41 -1.62
N TRP A 204 12.35 -6.79 -2.67
CA TRP A 204 11.90 -5.39 -2.64
C TRP A 204 10.83 -5.13 -1.56
N PHE A 205 10.02 -6.12 -1.21
CA PHE A 205 9.02 -6.00 -0.15
C PHE A 205 9.67 -6.03 1.23
N VAL A 206 10.74 -6.82 1.41
CA VAL A 206 11.52 -6.82 2.65
C VAL A 206 12.13 -5.43 2.88
N LEU A 207 12.76 -4.87 1.85
CA LEU A 207 13.29 -3.50 1.86
C LEU A 207 12.19 -2.47 2.18
N LEU A 208 11.05 -2.52 1.50
CA LEU A 208 9.90 -1.65 1.77
C LEU A 208 9.42 -1.79 3.22
N LYS A 209 9.35 -3.02 3.75
CA LYS A 209 8.89 -3.29 5.11
C LYS A 209 9.81 -2.60 6.12
N ASP A 210 11.12 -2.76 5.95
CA ASP A 210 12.11 -2.22 6.87
C ASP A 210 12.14 -0.69 6.85
N VAL A 211 12.07 -0.09 5.65
CA VAL A 211 11.93 1.36 5.51
C VAL A 211 10.63 1.86 6.15
N ARG A 212 9.48 1.23 5.88
CA ARG A 212 8.19 1.63 6.47
C ARG A 212 8.21 1.51 7.98
N ASP A 213 8.77 0.43 8.52
CA ASP A 213 8.91 0.23 9.97
C ASP A 213 9.80 1.32 10.56
N TYR A 214 10.93 1.67 9.93
CA TYR A 214 11.74 2.81 10.36
C TYR A 214 10.92 4.12 10.38
N LEU A 215 10.24 4.46 9.28
CA LEU A 215 9.46 5.69 9.16
C LEU A 215 8.35 5.79 10.21
N ALA A 216 7.69 4.67 10.52
CA ALA A 216 6.62 4.62 11.49
C ALA A 216 7.11 4.88 12.93
N HIS A 217 8.37 4.54 13.26
CA HIS A 217 8.93 4.72 14.60
C HIS A 217 9.69 6.04 14.75
N PHE A 218 10.51 6.41 13.76
CA PHE A 218 11.34 7.62 13.83
C PHE A 218 10.61 8.88 13.36
N GLY A 219 9.56 8.74 12.54
CA GLY A 219 8.74 9.87 12.09
C GLY A 219 9.44 10.88 11.18
N SER A 220 10.70 10.66 10.80
CA SER A 220 11.47 11.57 9.95
C SER A 220 12.47 10.83 9.07
N ILE A 221 12.71 11.41 7.88
CA ILE A 221 13.79 11.04 6.97
C ILE A 221 14.85 12.15 7.03
N HIS A 222 16.08 11.75 7.34
CA HIS A 222 17.26 12.57 7.14
C HIS A 222 17.83 12.29 5.75
N PHE A 223 18.03 13.35 4.98
CA PHE A 223 18.64 13.26 3.67
C PHE A 223 20.12 13.61 3.74
N THR A 224 20.92 12.85 3.00
CA THR A 224 22.28 13.24 2.65
C THR A 224 22.30 13.58 1.16
N ILE A 225 22.80 14.75 0.80
CA ILE A 225 22.97 15.15 -0.60
C ILE A 225 24.45 15.08 -0.92
N LYS A 226 24.84 14.27 -1.90
CA LYS A 226 26.23 14.13 -2.35
C LYS A 226 26.33 14.53 -3.81
N GLU A 227 27.38 15.25 -4.15
CA GLU A 227 27.76 15.55 -5.53
C GLU A 227 28.82 14.53 -5.98
N ASN A 228 28.69 14.01 -7.20
CA ASN A 228 29.72 13.17 -7.81
C ASN A 228 30.71 14.00 -8.66
N GLU A 229 31.76 13.37 -9.18
CA GLU A 229 32.79 14.04 -10.00
C GLU A 229 32.25 14.70 -11.28
N LEU A 230 31.04 14.32 -11.73
CA LEU A 230 30.36 14.89 -12.90
C LEU A 230 29.41 16.05 -12.53
N GLY A 231 29.38 16.48 -11.27
CA GLY A 231 28.48 17.53 -10.78
C GLY A 231 27.02 17.10 -10.66
N VAL A 232 26.73 15.79 -10.67
CA VAL A 232 25.38 15.24 -10.52
C VAL A 232 25.11 14.99 -9.04
N LEU A 233 23.96 15.46 -8.58
CA LEU A 233 23.51 15.22 -7.21
C LEU A 233 22.91 13.83 -7.05
N SER A 234 23.25 13.18 -5.95
CA SER A 234 22.59 12.01 -5.41
C SER A 234 21.98 12.36 -4.06
N ILE A 235 20.75 11.88 -3.82
CA ILE A 235 20.03 12.11 -2.57
C ILE A 235 19.84 10.75 -1.90
N GLU A 236 20.33 10.62 -0.69
CA GLU A 236 20.32 9.37 0.07
C GLU A 236 19.49 9.49 1.34
N ILE A 237 18.90 8.38 1.76
CA ILE A 237 18.25 8.15 3.05
C ILE A 237 19.02 7.11 3.85
N PHE A 238 18.93 7.20 5.18
CA PHE A 238 19.45 6.19 6.14
C PHE A 238 20.92 5.78 5.99
N LYS A 239 21.75 6.64 5.38
CA LYS A 239 23.15 6.37 5.05
C LYS A 239 23.25 5.24 4.01
N ASP A 240 23.50 5.62 2.76
CA ASP A 240 23.77 4.73 1.61
C ASP A 240 22.55 4.11 0.89
N ILE A 241 21.32 4.51 1.20
CA ILE A 241 20.15 4.17 0.36
C ILE A 241 19.82 5.37 -0.54
N GLU A 242 20.23 5.31 -1.80
CA GLU A 242 19.89 6.33 -2.78
C GLU A 242 18.37 6.31 -3.09
N VAL A 243 17.75 7.49 -3.09
CA VAL A 243 16.29 7.66 -3.19
C VAL A 243 15.75 7.07 -4.48
N ASN A 244 16.35 7.38 -5.64
CA ASN A 244 15.85 6.88 -6.92
C ASN A 244 15.94 5.36 -7.00
N ASN A 245 17.05 4.77 -6.56
CA ASN A 245 17.27 3.34 -6.56
C ASN A 245 16.27 2.63 -5.64
N PHE A 246 16.01 3.17 -4.44
CA PHE A 246 14.97 2.65 -3.55
C PHE A 246 13.59 2.69 -4.19
N ILE A 247 13.19 3.86 -4.69
CA ILE A 247 11.88 4.07 -5.32
C ILE A 247 11.71 3.15 -6.53
N GLN A 248 12.70 3.07 -7.41
CA GLN A 248 12.68 2.23 -8.60
C GLN A 248 12.60 0.74 -8.24
N THR A 249 13.38 0.29 -7.26
CA THR A 249 13.38 -1.10 -6.79
C THR A 249 12.00 -1.51 -6.27
N VAL A 250 11.42 -0.68 -5.39
CA VAL A 250 10.10 -0.95 -4.83
C VAL A 250 9.01 -0.85 -5.90
N HIS A 251 9.06 0.17 -6.76
CA HIS A 251 8.04 0.37 -7.79
C HIS A 251 8.03 -0.76 -8.83
N ASN A 252 9.21 -1.16 -9.32
CA ASN A 252 9.35 -2.26 -10.28
C ASN A 252 8.83 -3.58 -9.68
N GLY A 253 9.27 -3.92 -8.46
CA GLY A 253 8.80 -5.13 -7.79
C GLY A 253 7.30 -5.12 -7.52
N PHE A 254 6.75 -3.95 -7.18
CA PHE A 254 5.30 -3.78 -7.01
C PHE A 254 4.55 -3.97 -8.33
N GLN A 255 5.01 -3.40 -9.46
CA GLN A 255 4.39 -3.63 -10.77
C GLN A 255 4.47 -5.10 -11.20
N GLU A 256 5.64 -5.75 -11.03
CA GLU A 256 5.81 -7.17 -11.33
C GLU A 256 4.81 -8.03 -10.52
N LEU A 257 4.62 -7.71 -9.23
CA LEU A 257 3.62 -8.38 -8.39
C LEU A 257 2.19 -8.14 -8.90
N ILE A 258 1.82 -6.89 -9.24
CA ILE A 258 0.46 -6.59 -9.73
C ILE A 258 0.15 -7.38 -11.01
N GLU A 259 1.08 -7.39 -11.97
CA GLU A 259 0.95 -8.14 -13.22
C GLU A 259 0.91 -9.65 -12.99
N PHE A 260 1.72 -10.15 -12.06
CA PHE A 260 1.72 -11.55 -11.68
C PHE A 260 0.36 -11.95 -11.08
N LEU A 261 -0.14 -11.17 -10.11
CA LEU A 261 -1.42 -11.44 -9.46
C LEU A 261 -2.59 -11.35 -10.45
N ASP A 262 -2.62 -10.37 -11.35
CA ASP A 262 -3.68 -10.26 -12.35
C ASP A 262 -3.73 -11.51 -13.24
N ARG A 263 -2.57 -11.98 -13.71
CA ARG A 263 -2.49 -13.14 -14.62
C ARG A 263 -2.72 -14.45 -13.90
N HIS A 264 -1.97 -14.70 -12.83
CA HIS A 264 -1.95 -15.98 -12.14
C HIS A 264 -3.25 -16.23 -11.38
N CYS A 265 -3.69 -15.28 -10.57
CA CYS A 265 -4.92 -15.46 -9.78
C CYS A 265 -6.16 -15.55 -10.68
N ALA A 266 -6.17 -14.90 -11.85
CA ALA A 266 -7.25 -15.09 -12.82
C ALA A 266 -7.35 -16.54 -13.30
N ASN A 267 -6.21 -17.21 -13.54
CA ASN A 267 -6.18 -18.61 -13.92
C ASN A 267 -6.64 -19.52 -12.76
N VAL A 268 -6.16 -19.25 -11.55
CA VAL A 268 -6.60 -19.97 -10.34
C VAL A 268 -8.13 -19.92 -10.20
N VAL A 269 -8.74 -18.74 -10.34
CA VAL A 269 -10.19 -18.56 -10.24
C VAL A 269 -10.94 -19.30 -11.36
N LYS A 270 -10.40 -19.31 -12.58
CA LYS A 270 -11.01 -20.02 -13.73
C LYS A 270 -10.95 -21.54 -13.61
N SER A 271 -9.95 -22.06 -12.92
CA SER A 271 -9.75 -23.50 -12.72
C SER A 271 -10.47 -24.07 -11.50
N ALA A 272 -11.13 -23.24 -10.68
CA ALA A 272 -11.70 -23.58 -9.37
C ALA A 272 -13.24 -23.51 -9.30
#